data_AF-A0A7D9IU72-F1
#
_entry.id   AF-A0A7D9IU72-F1
#
_cell.length_a   1.000
_cell.length_b   1.000
_cell.length_c   1.000
_cell.angle_alpha   90.00
_cell.angle_beta   90.00
_cell.angle_gamma   90.00
#
_symmetry.space_group_name_H-M   'P 1'
#
loop_
_entity.id
_entity.type
_entity.pdbx_description
1 polymer ?
#
loop_
_entity_poly.entity_id
_entity_poly.type
_entity_poly.pdbx_seq_one_letter_code
_entity_poly.pdbx_strand_id
1 'polypeptide(L)'
;MPEILSDIVLSDHNSLITRPSTITKKARAEKVLRRTVTPSSKTSFGRWVSSTDWSFLEMLPNCTEKLNDFNELLCFATDKFFALKSYKQHQTDKSWISPELKILIEQHQQAISMDPATFKRLRNK
;
A
#
# COMPACT_ATOMS: atom_id res chain seq x y z
N MET A 1 0.88 4.46 37.70
CA MET A 1 2.26 4.32 38.21
C MET A 1 2.83 3.05 37.61
N PRO A 2 3.91 3.11 36.81
CA PRO A 2 4.54 1.91 36.26
C PRO A 2 5.14 1.06 37.39
N GLU A 3 5.04 -0.26 37.24
CA GLU A 3 5.53 -1.24 38.21
C GLU A 3 6.99 -1.57 37.85
N ILE A 4 7.91 -1.39 38.80
CA ILE A 4 9.35 -1.64 38.62
C ILE A 4 9.63 -3.05 39.14
N LEU A 5 10.21 -3.92 38.30
CA LEU A 5 10.66 -5.24 38.72
C LEU A 5 12.15 -5.25 39.04
N SER A 6 12.54 -6.17 39.93
CA SER A 6 13.94 -6.44 40.25
C SER A 6 14.72 -6.90 39.01
N ASP A 7 15.98 -6.51 38.97
CA ASP A 7 16.88 -6.68 37.84
C ASP A 7 16.91 -8.13 37.33
N ILE A 8 16.92 -8.25 36.00
CA ILE A 8 17.30 -9.50 35.33
C ILE A 8 18.77 -9.69 35.68
N VAL A 9 19.00 -10.54 36.70
CA VAL A 9 20.27 -10.98 37.28
C VAL A 9 21.50 -10.47 36.51
N LEU A 10 22.08 -9.37 37.01
CA LEU A 10 23.34 -8.67 36.63
C LEU A 10 23.26 -7.39 35.77
N SER A 11 22.07 -6.90 35.42
CA SER A 11 21.92 -5.62 34.71
C SER A 11 21.61 -4.47 35.70
N ASP A 12 22.31 -3.34 35.63
CA ASP A 12 21.99 -2.10 36.40
C ASP A 12 20.80 -1.32 35.80
N HIS A 13 20.21 -1.85 34.73
CA HIS A 13 19.06 -1.27 34.07
C HIS A 13 17.74 -1.74 34.70
N ASN A 14 17.03 -0.81 35.35
CA ASN A 14 15.67 -1.01 35.83
C ASN A 14 14.72 -1.39 34.68
N SER A 15 14.01 -2.51 34.83
CA SER A 15 12.98 -2.94 33.88
C SER A 15 11.63 -2.29 34.22
N LEU A 16 11.08 -1.53 33.27
CA LEU A 16 9.78 -0.87 33.41
C LEU A 16 8.68 -1.72 32.76
N ILE A 17 7.72 -2.20 33.57
CA ILE A 17 6.49 -2.76 33.03
C ILE A 17 5.50 -1.61 32.78
N THR A 18 5.23 -1.34 31.52
CA THR A 18 4.15 -0.45 31.10
C THR A 18 2.91 -1.27 30.74
N ARG A 19 1.77 -0.93 31.32
CA ARG A 19 0.48 -1.49 30.90
C ARG A 19 -0.10 -0.60 29.78
N PRO A 20 -0.68 -1.17 28.72
CA PRO A 20 -1.34 -0.38 27.69
C PRO A 20 -2.43 0.49 28.32
N SER A 21 -2.37 1.81 28.12
CA SER A 21 -3.47 2.68 28.53
C SER A 21 -4.71 2.33 27.73
N THR A 22 -5.80 1.95 28.40
CA THR A 22 -7.09 1.61 27.79
C THR A 22 -7.79 2.79 27.13
N ILE A 23 -7.30 4.02 27.33
CA ILE A 23 -7.83 5.23 26.69
C ILE A 23 -7.13 5.45 25.35
N THR A 24 -7.48 4.63 24.38
CA THR A 24 -7.27 4.97 22.97
C THR A 24 -8.57 5.59 22.44
N LYS A 25 -8.59 6.92 22.25
CA LYS A 25 -9.55 7.51 21.31
C LYS A 25 -9.25 6.84 19.97
N LYS A 26 -10.15 5.95 19.50
CA LYS A 26 -9.99 5.30 18.20
C LYS A 26 -9.92 6.41 17.15
N ALA A 27 -8.73 6.69 16.63
CA ALA A 27 -8.63 7.69 15.59
C ALA A 27 -9.37 7.17 14.36
N ARG A 28 -10.09 8.08 13.71
CA ARG A 28 -10.98 7.72 12.61
C ARG A 28 -10.10 7.27 11.44
N ALA A 29 -10.32 6.04 10.98
CA ALA A 29 -9.76 5.60 9.72
C ALA A 29 -10.57 6.23 8.57
N GLU A 30 -9.87 6.83 7.63
CA GLU A 30 -10.41 7.36 6.38
C GLU A 30 -10.19 6.35 5.25
N LYS A 31 -11.14 6.29 4.32
CA LYS A 31 -11.00 5.51 3.09
C LYS A 31 -10.38 6.40 2.02
N VAL A 32 -9.19 6.06 1.58
CA VAL A 32 -8.50 6.74 0.48
C VAL A 32 -8.55 5.85 -0.75
N LEU A 33 -8.92 6.41 -1.90
CA LEU A 33 -8.88 5.72 -3.19
C LEU A 33 -7.51 5.92 -3.82
N ARG A 34 -6.83 4.84 -4.21
CA ARG A 34 -5.56 4.89 -4.93
C ARG A 34 -5.52 3.85 -6.03
N ARG A 35 -4.97 4.21 -7.20
CA ARG A 35 -4.68 3.24 -8.27
C ARG A 35 -3.41 2.48 -7.91
N THR A 36 -3.46 1.17 -8.08
CA THR A 36 -2.30 0.31 -7.79
C THR A 36 -1.48 0.13 -9.05
N VAL A 37 -0.24 0.61 -9.04
CA VAL A 37 0.67 0.54 -10.20
C VAL A 37 1.82 -0.40 -9.85
N THR A 38 1.72 -1.66 -10.28
CA THR A 38 2.76 -2.67 -10.08
C THR A 38 3.67 -2.75 -11.31
N PRO A 39 4.89 -3.29 -11.18
CA PRO A 39 5.75 -3.55 -12.35
C PRO A 39 5.06 -4.42 -13.41
N SER A 40 4.25 -5.39 -12.98
CA SER A 40 3.46 -6.24 -13.87
C SER A 40 2.37 -5.44 -14.60
N SER A 41 1.61 -4.59 -13.91
CA SER A 41 0.58 -3.79 -14.56
C SER A 41 1.15 -2.74 -15.51
N LYS A 42 2.30 -2.13 -15.17
CA LYS A 42 3.05 -1.26 -16.09
C LYS A 42 3.45 -1.99 -17.36
N THR A 43 4.01 -3.20 -17.23
CA THR A 43 4.41 -4.02 -18.38
C THR A 43 3.20 -4.39 -19.24
N SER A 44 2.10 -4.80 -18.63
CA SER A 44 0.87 -5.15 -19.35
C SER A 44 0.26 -3.95 -20.08
N PHE A 45 0.17 -2.79 -19.42
CA PHE A 45 -0.27 -1.55 -20.05
C PHE A 45 0.66 -1.15 -21.19
N GLY A 46 1.98 -1.24 -20.98
CA GLY A 46 2.99 -0.97 -22.00
C GLY A 46 2.84 -1.85 -23.24
N ARG A 47 2.63 -3.15 -23.05
CA ARG A 47 2.35 -4.08 -24.16
C ARG A 47 1.08 -3.68 -24.91
N TRP A 48 0.00 -3.40 -24.16
CA TRP A 48 -1.27 -3.00 -24.74
C TRP A 48 -1.16 -1.72 -25.55
N VAL A 49 -0.57 -0.65 -25.00
CA VAL A 49 -0.46 0.65 -25.70
C VAL A 49 0.41 0.54 -26.95
N SER A 50 1.46 -0.29 -26.92
CA SER A 50 2.33 -0.54 -28.08
C SER A 50 1.70 -1.45 -29.13
N SER A 51 0.80 -2.36 -28.75
CA SER A 51 0.11 -3.26 -29.68
C SER A 51 -1.23 -2.72 -30.18
N THR A 52 -1.71 -1.61 -29.63
CA THR A 52 -2.97 -0.99 -30.04
C THR A 52 -2.77 -0.36 -31.41
N ASP A 53 -3.66 -0.68 -32.35
CA ASP A 53 -3.74 0.03 -33.62
C ASP A 53 -4.40 1.39 -33.39
N TRP A 54 -3.67 2.46 -33.70
CA TRP A 54 -4.13 3.84 -33.53
C TRP A 54 -4.72 4.44 -34.82
N SER A 55 -4.72 3.69 -35.92
CA SER A 55 -5.21 4.16 -37.22
C SER A 55 -6.69 4.58 -37.18
N PHE A 56 -7.49 4.02 -36.27
CA PHE A 56 -8.89 4.41 -36.09
C PHE A 56 -9.05 5.89 -35.74
N LEU A 57 -8.08 6.48 -35.02
CA LEU A 57 -8.09 7.91 -34.72
C LEU A 57 -7.84 8.76 -35.96
N GLU A 58 -7.15 8.23 -36.98
CA GLU A 58 -6.93 8.96 -38.23
C GLU A 58 -8.21 9.07 -39.05
N MET A 59 -9.09 8.06 -38.95
CA MET A 59 -10.36 7.99 -39.69
C MET A 59 -11.47 8.90 -39.14
N LEU A 60 -11.29 9.47 -37.94
CA LEU A 60 -12.27 10.37 -37.35
C LEU A 60 -12.26 11.75 -38.03
N PRO A 61 -13.44 12.38 -38.21
CA PRO A 61 -13.63 13.55 -39.08
C PRO A 61 -13.02 14.85 -38.53
N ASN A 62 -12.87 14.99 -37.22
CA ASN A 62 -12.36 16.22 -36.60
C ASN A 62 -11.48 15.95 -35.37
N CYS A 63 -10.67 16.94 -34.99
CA CYS A 63 -9.73 16.82 -33.87
C CYS A 63 -10.42 16.59 -32.52
N THR A 64 -11.64 17.10 -32.34
CA THR A 64 -12.39 16.96 -31.09
C THR A 64 -12.80 15.52 -30.85
N GLU A 65 -13.35 14.85 -31.88
CA GLU A 65 -13.70 13.43 -31.82
C GLU A 65 -12.47 12.56 -31.59
N LYS A 66 -11.36 12.85 -32.27
CA LYS A 66 -10.07 12.18 -32.03
C LYS A 66 -9.63 12.24 -30.58
N LEU A 67 -9.72 13.44 -29.99
CA LEU A 67 -9.33 13.64 -28.59
C LEU A 67 -10.27 12.93 -27.62
N ASN A 68 -11.58 12.95 -27.88
CA ASN A 68 -12.56 12.27 -27.04
C ASN A 68 -12.34 10.76 -27.04
N ASP A 69 -12.28 10.14 -28.22
CA ASP A 69 -12.11 8.69 -28.35
C ASP A 69 -10.77 8.22 -27.78
N PHE A 70 -9.70 8.99 -28.01
CA PHE A 70 -8.40 8.73 -27.41
C PHE A 70 -8.45 8.77 -25.88
N ASN A 71 -9.08 9.81 -25.30
CA ASN A 71 -9.21 9.95 -23.86
C ASN A 71 -10.09 8.86 -23.26
N GLU A 72 -11.20 8.50 -23.92
CA GLU A 72 -12.09 7.46 -23.46
C GLU A 72 -11.38 6.10 -23.44
N LEU A 73 -10.65 5.77 -24.51
CA LEU A 73 -9.87 4.55 -24.59
C LEU A 73 -8.77 4.51 -23.52
N LEU A 74 -8.06 5.61 -23.31
CA LEU A 74 -7.04 5.70 -22.26
C LEU A 74 -7.64 5.62 -20.85
N CYS A 75 -8.80 6.22 -20.60
CA CYS A 75 -9.49 6.11 -19.32
C CYS A 75 -9.90 4.66 -19.06
N PHE A 76 -10.50 4.01 -20.05
CA PHE A 76 -10.86 2.60 -19.98
C PHE A 76 -9.64 1.71 -19.71
N ALA A 77 -8.56 1.90 -20.45
CA ALA A 77 -7.32 1.15 -20.26
C ALA A 77 -6.71 1.43 -18.87
N THR A 78 -6.75 2.68 -18.41
CA THR A 78 -6.27 3.05 -17.09
C THR A 78 -7.04 2.32 -16.00
N ASP A 79 -8.37 2.25 -16.09
CA ASP A 79 -9.18 1.53 -15.10
C ASP A 79 -9.00 0.01 -15.18
N LYS A 80 -8.79 -0.53 -16.39
CA LYS A 80 -8.51 -1.95 -16.64
C LYS A 80 -7.15 -2.38 -16.06
N PHE A 81 -6.08 -1.65 -16.34
CA PHE A 81 -4.72 -2.03 -15.96
C PHE A 81 -4.31 -1.50 -14.57
N PHE A 82 -4.88 -0.37 -14.14
CA PHE A 82 -4.55 0.31 -12.88
C PHE A 82 -5.81 0.46 -12.02
N ALA A 83 -6.41 -0.66 -11.65
CA ALA A 83 -7.64 -0.71 -10.86
C ALA A 83 -7.55 0.20 -9.61
N LEU A 84 -8.60 1.01 -9.43
CA LEU A 84 -8.77 1.86 -8.26
C LEU A 84 -9.11 0.99 -7.05
N LYS A 85 -8.29 1.07 -6.00
CA LYS A 85 -8.49 0.31 -4.76
C LYS A 85 -8.72 1.26 -3.59
N SER A 86 -9.56 0.84 -2.67
CA SER A 86 -9.79 1.55 -1.41
C SER A 86 -8.83 1.05 -0.34
N TYR A 87 -8.15 1.98 0.30
CA TYR A 87 -7.23 1.72 1.41
C TYR A 87 -7.70 2.46 2.65
N LYS A 88 -7.54 1.82 3.82
CA LYS A 88 -7.82 2.45 5.11
C LYS A 88 -6.54 3.16 5.58
N GLN A 89 -6.61 4.48 5.69
CA GLN A 89 -5.56 5.32 6.23
C GLN A 89 -6.01 5.86 7.58
N HIS A 90 -5.19 5.70 8.61
CA HIS A 90 -5.41 6.23 9.93
C HIS A 90 -4.91 7.69 9.96
N GLN A 91 -5.59 8.58 10.68
CA GLN A 91 -5.20 10.00 10.73
C GLN A 91 -3.79 10.24 11.26
N THR A 92 -3.27 9.34 12.09
CA THR A 92 -1.89 9.42 12.61
C THR A 92 -0.88 8.68 11.75
N ASP A 93 -1.29 8.08 10.63
CA ASP A 93 -0.33 7.51 9.68
C ASP A 93 0.50 8.64 9.10
N LYS A 94 1.83 8.48 9.14
CA LYS A 94 2.74 9.40 8.47
C LYS A 94 2.57 9.27 6.96
N SER A 95 2.87 10.34 6.22
CA SER A 95 2.73 10.39 4.75
C SER A 95 3.47 9.27 4.00
N TRP A 96 4.56 8.77 4.58
CA TRP A 96 5.37 7.66 4.04
C TRP A 96 4.88 6.27 4.44
N ILE A 97 3.84 6.15 5.29
CA ILE A 97 3.23 4.86 5.63
C ILE A 97 2.30 4.44 4.51
N SER A 98 2.81 3.63 3.59
CA SER A 98 2.02 3.07 2.49
C SER A 98 1.19 1.85 2.94
N PRO A 99 0.10 1.52 2.23
CA PRO A 99 -0.64 0.28 2.49
C PRO A 99 0.23 -0.97 2.40
N GLU A 100 1.17 -1.01 1.45
CA GLU A 100 2.10 -2.12 1.26
C GLU A 100 3.03 -2.26 2.48
N LEU A 101 3.52 -1.15 3.03
CA LEU A 101 4.32 -1.15 4.25
C LEU A 101 3.53 -1.68 5.45
N LYS A 102 2.26 -1.31 5.59
CA LYS A 102 1.40 -1.86 6.66
C LYS A 102 1.21 -3.36 6.54
N ILE A 103 0.97 -3.86 5.33
CA ILE A 103 0.88 -5.31 5.06
C ILE A 103 2.19 -5.99 5.44
N LEU A 104 3.33 -5.40 5.08
CA LEU A 104 4.65 -5.95 5.42
C LEU A 104 4.88 -6.00 6.94
N ILE A 105 4.47 -4.94 7.67
CA ILE A 105 4.53 -4.90 9.14
C ILE A 105 3.66 -5.99 9.75
N GLU A 106 2.43 -6.16 9.27
CA GLU A 106 1.52 -7.21 9.74
C GLU A 106 2.09 -8.61 9.48
N GLN A 107 2.62 -8.86 8.28
CA GLN A 107 3.29 -10.11 7.94
C GLN A 107 4.52 -10.36 8.81
N HIS A 108 5.28 -9.32 9.14
CA HIS A 108 6.40 -9.40 10.09
C HIS A 108 5.93 -9.86 11.47
N GLN A 109 4.91 -9.19 12.00
CA GLN A 109 4.37 -9.47 13.33
C GLN A 109 3.83 -10.89 13.42
N GLN A 110 3.16 -11.38 12.38
CA GLN A 110 2.71 -12.76 12.29
C GLN A 110 3.89 -13.75 12.17
N ALA A 111 4.91 -13.43 11.38
CA ALA A 111 6.05 -14.33 11.19
C ALA A 111 6.91 -14.48 12.45
N ILE A 112 7.01 -13.44 13.28
CA ILE A 112 7.74 -13.49 14.57
C ILE A 112 7.19 -14.59 15.48
N SER A 113 5.87 -14.79 15.51
CA SER A 113 5.24 -15.78 16.39
C SER A 113 5.16 -17.19 15.80
N MET A 114 5.41 -17.36 14.49
CA MET A 114 5.16 -18.63 13.80
C MET A 114 6.38 -19.27 13.15
N ASP A 115 7.22 -18.53 12.43
CA ASP A 115 8.30 -19.11 11.61
C ASP A 115 9.54 -18.19 11.50
N PRO A 116 10.67 -18.58 12.12
CA PRO A 116 11.94 -17.85 12.03
C PRO A 116 12.48 -17.67 10.60
N ALA A 117 12.24 -18.63 9.70
CA ALA A 117 12.73 -18.57 8.33
C ALA A 117 11.96 -17.52 7.51
N THR A 118 10.63 -17.52 7.62
CA THR A 118 9.77 -16.50 7.01
C THR A 118 10.06 -15.12 7.57
N PHE A 119 10.28 -15.00 8.88
CA PHE A 119 10.68 -13.72 9.50
C PHE A 119 11.99 -13.18 8.90
N LYS A 120 13.03 -14.02 8.80
CA LYS A 120 14.32 -13.63 8.21
C LYS A 120 14.19 -13.16 6.77
N ARG A 121 13.32 -13.79 5.98
CA ARG A 121 13.03 -13.39 4.58
C ARG A 121 12.31 -12.05 4.50
N LEU A 122 11.29 -11.84 5.33
CA LEU A 122 10.49 -10.61 5.33
C LEU A 122 11.28 -9.42 5.90
N ARG A 123 12.28 -9.65 6.76
CA ARG A 123 13.13 -8.60 7.34
C ARG A 123 13.90 -7.77 6.30
N ASN A 124 14.27 -8.38 5.19
CA ASN A 124 15.11 -7.77 4.17
C ASN A 124 14.35 -7.40 2.89
N LYS A 125 13.00 -7.40 2.96
CA LYS A 125 12.13 -6.87 1.91
C LYS A 125 11.75 -5.43 2.25
#